data_AF-A0A1B3LI29-F1
#
_entry.id   AF-A0A1B3LI29-F1
#
_cell.length_a   1.000
_cell.length_b   1.000
_cell.length_c   1.000
_cell.angle_alpha   90.00
_cell.angle_beta   90.00
_cell.angle_gamma   90.00
#
_symmetry.space_group_name_H-M   'P 1'
#
loop_
_entity.id
_entity.type
_entity.pdbx_description
1 polymer ?
#
loop_
_entity_poly.entity_id
_entity_poly.type
_entity_poly.pdbx_seq_one_letter_code
_entity_poly.pdbx_strand_id
1 'polypeptide(L)'
;MNQINTGLHANPFSILGVTPQDDRRKIVERAEERALHLEGNLCSTARADLTHPRTRLSCEMAWLPGVAPATVEKVLQMLADSPQAVLAEPGLSSLALANLMSDACERVPADEPAASVAEFMSDFADLVDSIEPEAVLRDVNADRVIAGFPEVRGMDLVEEELAERRRTYRLALKNLLDSMYPTRLIDTMTGAVKRATRNGEKQGSTLIEDLVDSYEVEVQGFLHKELDNITTLLNAAREMAPLGETALVLTTAKLETVVRKWVRVAQPIQISAKSRGTAHPMSMKVGNDLRNLSVELNNTHGMRNHLRRMIEFLRELFAELTHLMELLEEDSKAIGAFDETNDPHRINFRAKIGFPMFRRELGISPEGVVWNGETFPLETITRVRCGEMRHAPVGTGVIRYIIGFGDNFSEQTVKLFDQAVADVFIERLWRAVCVGLISDMISALAQGTSFHFENITIEDDAVTLVRENFFGLNDRVRVGWDEVGVGRKDGCFLIGQSNKSNVRGSACYVSTWNVHLLEHIVRSCLTRRCLKLSDSIRG
;
A
#
# COMPACT_ATOMS: atom_id res chain seq x y z
N MET A 1 14.62 -54.42 2.38
CA MET A 1 14.83 -52.95 2.48
C MET A 1 14.18 -52.35 1.27
N ASN A 2 13.13 -51.56 1.43
CA ASN A 2 12.58 -50.77 0.31
C ASN A 2 13.69 -49.82 -0.12
N GLN A 3 14.37 -50.12 -1.23
CA GLN A 3 15.27 -49.15 -1.87
C GLN A 3 14.38 -48.00 -2.35
N ILE A 4 14.51 -46.86 -1.69
CA ILE A 4 13.87 -45.62 -2.13
C ILE A 4 14.64 -45.19 -3.39
N ASN A 5 14.00 -45.32 -4.55
CA ASN A 5 14.52 -44.86 -5.84
C ASN A 5 14.53 -43.33 -5.86
N THR A 6 15.70 -42.71 -5.70
CA THR A 6 15.89 -41.27 -5.93
C THR A 6 16.30 -41.01 -7.39
N GLY A 7 16.41 -39.73 -7.78
CA GLY A 7 16.88 -39.32 -9.11
C GLY A 7 18.27 -39.89 -9.46
N LEU A 8 19.21 -39.93 -8.51
CA LEU A 8 20.51 -40.57 -8.71
C LEU A 8 20.39 -42.09 -8.86
N HIS A 9 19.56 -42.77 -8.05
CA HIS A 9 19.36 -44.22 -8.20
C HIS A 9 18.70 -44.59 -9.55
N ALA A 10 17.93 -43.68 -10.14
CA ALA A 10 17.36 -43.82 -11.48
C ALA A 10 18.35 -43.48 -12.61
N ASN A 11 19.53 -42.94 -12.32
CA ASN A 11 20.53 -42.63 -13.34
C ASN A 11 21.10 -43.93 -13.96
N PRO A 12 21.29 -44.00 -15.29
CA PRO A 12 21.86 -45.16 -15.96
C PRO A 12 23.19 -45.69 -15.39
N PHE A 13 24.06 -44.81 -14.87
CA PHE A 13 25.29 -45.23 -14.17
C PHE A 13 24.99 -46.06 -12.92
N SER A 14 23.99 -45.66 -12.13
CA SER A 14 23.54 -46.40 -10.95
C SER A 14 22.84 -47.72 -11.32
N ILE A 15 21.93 -47.68 -12.30
CA ILE A 15 21.17 -48.85 -12.77
C ILE A 15 22.10 -49.97 -13.22
N LEU A 16 23.13 -49.65 -14.00
CA LEU A 16 24.07 -50.63 -14.54
C LEU A 16 25.24 -50.94 -13.59
N GLY A 17 25.46 -50.13 -12.55
CA GLY A 17 26.61 -50.25 -11.67
C GLY A 17 27.93 -50.00 -12.41
N VAL A 18 27.94 -48.97 -13.25
CA VAL A 18 29.10 -48.49 -14.03
C VAL A 18 29.39 -47.04 -13.68
N THR A 19 30.59 -46.59 -14.05
CA THR A 19 31.09 -45.24 -13.80
C THR A 19 31.25 -44.47 -15.11
N PRO A 20 31.32 -43.12 -15.08
CA PRO A 20 31.65 -42.33 -16.25
C PRO A 20 32.98 -42.71 -16.94
N GLN A 21 33.89 -43.38 -16.23
CA GLN A 21 35.19 -43.83 -16.71
C GLN A 21 35.16 -45.21 -17.39
N ASP A 22 34.03 -45.94 -17.33
CA ASP A 22 33.90 -47.25 -17.97
C ASP A 22 33.66 -47.14 -19.48
N ASP A 23 34.36 -47.99 -20.24
CA ASP A 23 34.28 -48.02 -21.70
C ASP A 23 32.97 -48.65 -22.22
N ARG A 24 32.73 -48.52 -23.53
CA ARG A 24 31.53 -49.08 -24.17
C ARG A 24 31.41 -50.59 -23.99
N ARG A 25 32.50 -51.35 -23.89
CA ARG A 25 32.45 -52.81 -23.72
C ARG A 25 31.95 -53.16 -22.34
N LYS A 26 32.45 -52.47 -21.31
CA LYS A 26 32.04 -52.67 -19.92
C LYS A 26 30.58 -52.32 -19.68
N ILE A 27 30.09 -51.24 -20.30
CA ILE A 27 28.69 -50.84 -20.24
C ILE A 27 27.78 -51.93 -20.85
N VAL A 28 28.15 -52.51 -22.00
CA VAL A 28 27.38 -53.58 -22.63
C VAL A 28 27.37 -54.85 -21.77
N GLU A 29 28.54 -55.26 -21.25
CA GLU A 29 28.67 -56.43 -20.36
C GLU A 29 27.78 -56.29 -19.12
N ARG A 30 27.84 -55.13 -18.44
CA ARG A 30 27.04 -54.85 -17.24
C ARG A 30 25.55 -54.76 -17.53
N ALA A 31 25.14 -54.24 -18.68
CA ALA A 31 23.75 -54.22 -19.09
C ALA A 31 23.19 -55.64 -19.30
N GLU A 32 23.97 -56.54 -19.89
CA GLU A 32 23.58 -57.95 -20.07
C GLU A 32 23.51 -58.69 -18.73
N GLU A 33 24.47 -58.46 -17.84
CA GLU A 33 24.49 -59.04 -16.49
C GLU A 33 23.28 -58.58 -15.64
N ARG A 34 23.01 -57.27 -15.61
CA ARG A 34 21.93 -56.67 -14.82
C ARG A 34 20.54 -57.00 -15.36
N ALA A 35 20.39 -57.21 -16.67
CA ALA A 35 19.13 -57.61 -17.29
C ALA A 35 18.61 -58.98 -16.81
N LEU A 36 19.45 -59.80 -16.18
CA LEU A 36 19.05 -61.05 -15.53
C LEU A 36 18.24 -60.83 -14.24
N HIS A 37 18.37 -59.65 -13.62
CA HIS A 37 17.83 -59.33 -12.30
C HIS A 37 16.87 -58.13 -12.28
N LEU A 38 16.93 -57.26 -13.29
CA LEU A 38 16.08 -56.07 -13.44
C LEU A 38 15.12 -56.25 -14.64
N GLU A 39 14.07 -55.42 -14.71
CA GLU A 39 13.15 -55.42 -15.86
C GLU A 39 13.91 -55.19 -17.18
N GLY A 40 13.62 -56.03 -18.19
CA GLY A 40 14.43 -56.10 -19.42
C GLY A 40 14.50 -54.80 -20.23
N ASN A 41 13.48 -53.92 -20.14
CA ASN A 41 13.50 -52.62 -20.82
C ASN A 41 14.46 -51.62 -20.14
N LEU A 42 14.55 -51.60 -18.81
CA LEU A 42 15.36 -50.65 -18.04
C LEU A 42 16.85 -50.74 -18.40
N CYS A 43 17.42 -51.95 -18.37
CA CYS A 43 18.84 -52.14 -18.71
C CYS A 43 19.13 -51.82 -20.19
N SER A 44 18.18 -52.11 -21.09
CA SER A 44 18.32 -51.83 -22.51
C SER A 44 18.34 -50.32 -22.81
N THR A 45 17.48 -49.55 -22.13
CA THR A 45 17.42 -48.09 -22.22
C THR A 45 18.66 -47.47 -21.60
N ALA A 46 19.04 -47.87 -20.37
CA ALA A 46 20.24 -47.37 -19.71
C ALA A 46 21.51 -47.58 -20.56
N ARG A 47 21.63 -48.75 -21.21
CA ARG A 47 22.73 -49.02 -22.16
C ARG A 47 22.69 -48.08 -23.37
N ALA A 48 21.53 -47.86 -23.97
CA ALA A 48 21.38 -46.95 -25.10
C ALA A 48 21.79 -45.52 -24.68
N ASP A 49 21.29 -45.06 -23.53
CA ASP A 49 21.56 -43.72 -23.01
C ASP A 49 23.06 -43.49 -22.79
N LEU A 50 23.76 -44.44 -22.16
CA LEU A 50 25.19 -44.33 -21.88
C LEU A 50 26.10 -44.51 -23.10
N THR A 51 25.59 -45.00 -24.23
CA THR A 51 26.40 -45.26 -25.44
C THR A 51 26.18 -44.26 -26.56
N HIS A 52 25.07 -43.52 -26.56
CA HIS A 52 24.79 -42.45 -27.52
C HIS A 52 25.31 -41.09 -27.01
N PRO A 53 26.02 -40.29 -27.82
CA PRO A 53 26.73 -39.09 -27.34
C PRO A 53 25.87 -38.04 -26.60
N ARG A 54 24.67 -37.74 -27.11
CA ARG A 54 23.77 -36.71 -26.54
C ARG A 54 23.14 -37.17 -25.23
N THR A 55 22.56 -38.37 -25.22
CA THR A 55 21.95 -38.95 -24.00
C THR A 55 22.99 -39.22 -22.93
N ARG A 56 24.21 -39.65 -23.31
CA ARG A 56 25.31 -39.87 -22.37
C ARG A 56 25.68 -38.57 -21.65
N LEU A 57 25.72 -37.44 -22.36
CA LEU A 57 26.01 -36.14 -21.76
C LEU A 57 24.98 -35.80 -20.68
N SER A 58 23.69 -35.99 -20.99
CA SER A 58 22.62 -35.79 -20.01
C SER A 58 22.79 -36.69 -18.79
N CYS A 59 23.11 -37.98 -18.98
CA CYS A 59 23.37 -38.89 -17.86
C CYS A 59 24.58 -38.51 -17.02
N GLU A 60 25.67 -38.06 -17.64
CA GLU A 60 26.90 -37.62 -16.96
C GLU A 60 26.65 -36.37 -16.12
N MET A 61 25.96 -35.37 -16.69
CA MET A 61 25.63 -34.13 -15.98
C MET A 61 24.57 -34.32 -14.89
N ALA A 62 23.71 -35.34 -15.02
CA ALA A 62 22.76 -35.77 -13.99
C ALA A 62 23.39 -36.67 -12.91
N TRP A 63 24.67 -37.03 -13.04
CA TRP A 63 25.37 -37.91 -12.10
C TRP A 63 26.21 -37.08 -11.11
N LEU A 64 27.45 -37.46 -10.87
CA LEU A 64 28.38 -36.77 -9.97
C LEU A 64 29.67 -36.42 -10.73
N PRO A 65 29.59 -35.52 -11.74
CA PRO A 65 30.74 -35.18 -12.58
C PRO A 65 31.86 -34.55 -11.76
N GLY A 66 33.11 -34.95 -12.04
CA GLY A 66 34.28 -34.47 -11.31
C GLY A 66 34.49 -35.14 -9.95
N VAL A 67 33.66 -36.12 -9.57
CA VAL A 67 33.78 -36.87 -8.31
C VAL A 67 34.40 -38.25 -8.57
N ALA A 68 35.46 -38.58 -7.83
CA ALA A 68 36.12 -39.88 -7.97
C ALA A 68 35.16 -41.04 -7.59
N PRO A 69 35.22 -42.21 -8.28
CA PRO A 69 34.31 -43.33 -8.03
C PRO A 69 34.24 -43.81 -6.57
N ALA A 70 35.37 -43.83 -5.86
CA ALA A 70 35.40 -44.21 -4.44
C ALA A 70 34.62 -43.21 -3.54
N THR A 71 34.66 -41.92 -3.89
CA THR A 71 33.89 -40.88 -3.18
C THR A 71 32.41 -40.97 -3.52
N VAL A 72 32.05 -41.34 -4.75
CA VAL A 72 30.65 -41.55 -5.16
C VAL A 72 29.95 -42.59 -4.28
N GLU A 73 30.58 -43.75 -4.05
CA GLU A 73 30.00 -44.80 -3.20
C GLU A 73 29.81 -44.32 -1.76
N LYS A 74 30.82 -43.63 -1.20
CA LYS A 74 30.74 -43.01 0.13
C LYS A 74 29.57 -42.02 0.23
N VAL A 75 29.42 -41.14 -0.75
CA VAL A 75 28.42 -40.07 -0.73
C VAL A 75 27.01 -40.60 -0.94
N LEU A 76 26.81 -41.60 -1.81
CA LEU A 76 25.51 -42.25 -1.97
C LEU A 76 25.07 -42.97 -0.69
N GLN A 77 26.01 -43.60 0.02
CA GLN A 77 25.73 -44.20 1.33
C GLN A 77 25.41 -43.13 2.38
N MET A 78 26.20 -42.05 2.45
CA MET A 78 25.92 -40.92 3.34
C MET A 78 24.55 -40.28 3.06
N LEU A 79 24.14 -40.16 1.80
CA LEU A 79 22.83 -39.64 1.44
C LEU A 79 21.72 -40.51 2.04
N ALA A 80 21.92 -41.85 2.07
CA ALA A 80 20.96 -42.80 2.65
C ALA A 80 20.85 -42.67 4.18
N ASP A 81 21.97 -42.45 4.85
CA ASP A 81 22.03 -42.45 6.32
C ASP A 81 21.79 -41.06 6.92
N SER A 82 22.24 -39.99 6.26
CA SER A 82 22.17 -38.60 6.74
C SER A 82 22.25 -37.59 5.58
N PRO A 83 21.12 -37.26 4.92
CA PRO A 83 21.09 -36.38 3.75
C PRO A 83 21.78 -35.02 3.96
N GLN A 84 21.63 -34.42 5.15
CA GLN A 84 22.27 -33.13 5.45
C GLN A 84 23.80 -33.22 5.56
N ALA A 85 24.35 -34.37 5.97
CA ALA A 85 25.79 -34.54 6.11
C ALA A 85 26.53 -34.52 4.77
N VAL A 86 25.84 -34.86 3.68
CA VAL A 86 26.38 -34.81 2.32
C VAL A 86 26.77 -33.39 1.93
N LEU A 87 26.05 -32.38 2.43
CA LEU A 87 26.28 -30.97 2.12
C LEU A 87 27.62 -30.44 2.67
N ALA A 88 28.19 -31.13 3.66
CA ALA A 88 29.45 -30.77 4.29
C ALA A 88 30.64 -31.60 3.75
N GLU A 89 30.42 -32.53 2.82
CA GLU A 89 31.49 -33.37 2.29
C GLU A 89 32.43 -32.54 1.39
N PRO A 90 33.73 -32.44 1.73
CA PRO A 90 34.67 -31.65 0.97
C PRO A 90 35.02 -32.31 -0.38
N GLY A 91 35.31 -31.48 -1.39
CA GLY A 91 35.83 -31.95 -2.67
C GLY A 91 34.78 -32.37 -3.70
N LEU A 92 33.50 -32.07 -3.46
CA LEU A 92 32.44 -32.22 -4.46
C LEU A 92 32.41 -31.00 -5.39
N SER A 93 32.22 -31.24 -6.69
CA SER A 93 31.97 -30.18 -7.67
C SER A 93 30.59 -29.54 -7.42
N SER A 94 30.39 -28.28 -7.82
CA SER A 94 29.12 -27.59 -7.61
C SER A 94 27.94 -28.32 -8.27
N LEU A 95 28.14 -28.89 -9.47
CA LEU A 95 27.10 -29.66 -10.17
C LEU A 95 26.80 -31.00 -9.46
N ALA A 96 27.82 -31.72 -8.98
CA ALA A 96 27.60 -32.94 -8.23
C ALA A 96 26.86 -32.68 -6.92
N LEU A 97 27.24 -31.61 -6.20
CA LEU A 97 26.56 -31.19 -4.97
C LEU A 97 25.11 -30.76 -5.25
N ALA A 98 24.85 -30.04 -6.35
CA ALA A 98 23.49 -29.66 -6.76
C ALA A 98 22.62 -30.89 -7.07
N ASN A 99 23.16 -31.91 -7.75
CA ASN A 99 22.44 -33.17 -7.99
C ASN A 99 22.11 -33.90 -6.67
N LEU A 100 23.03 -33.88 -5.70
CA LEU A 100 22.79 -34.46 -4.38
C LEU A 100 21.74 -33.69 -3.59
N MET A 101 21.76 -32.35 -3.65
CA MET A 101 20.73 -31.50 -3.03
C MET A 101 19.35 -31.74 -3.64
N SER A 102 19.28 -31.92 -4.95
CA SER A 102 18.04 -32.30 -5.64
C SER A 102 17.45 -33.59 -5.09
N ASP A 103 18.27 -34.63 -4.92
CA ASP A 103 17.83 -35.91 -4.34
C ASP A 103 17.52 -35.80 -2.83
N ALA A 104 18.24 -34.95 -2.10
CA ALA A 104 17.99 -34.70 -0.68
C ALA A 104 16.61 -34.05 -0.43
N CYS A 105 16.03 -33.37 -1.42
CA CYS A 105 14.66 -32.82 -1.34
C CYS A 105 13.64 -33.91 -0.99
N GLU A 106 13.80 -35.13 -1.50
CA GLU A 106 12.90 -36.26 -1.23
C GLU A 106 13.06 -36.83 0.19
N ARG A 107 14.10 -36.41 0.91
CA ARG A 107 14.50 -36.95 2.22
C ARG A 107 14.41 -35.93 3.36
N VAL A 108 13.92 -34.73 3.07
CA VAL A 108 13.70 -33.71 4.11
C VAL A 108 12.61 -34.22 5.08
N PRO A 109 12.88 -34.25 6.40
CA PRO A 109 11.90 -34.71 7.37
C PRO A 109 10.61 -33.87 7.34
N ALA A 110 9.47 -34.54 7.53
CA ALA A 110 8.17 -33.88 7.55
C ALA A 110 8.03 -32.87 8.70
N ASP A 111 8.81 -33.03 9.78
CA ASP A 111 8.87 -32.16 10.96
C ASP A 111 9.98 -31.10 10.90
N GLU A 112 10.78 -31.06 9.82
CA GLU A 112 11.86 -30.07 9.65
C GLU A 112 11.30 -28.62 9.70
N PRO A 113 11.85 -27.71 10.51
CA PRO A 113 11.33 -26.35 10.62
C PRO A 113 11.30 -25.60 9.29
N ALA A 114 10.24 -24.82 9.06
CA ALA A 114 10.05 -24.06 7.81
C ALA A 114 11.26 -23.18 7.45
N ALA A 115 11.90 -22.58 8.47
CA ALA A 115 13.08 -21.73 8.32
C ALA A 115 14.33 -22.52 7.89
N SER A 116 14.49 -23.75 8.37
CA SER A 116 15.60 -24.63 7.98
C SER A 116 15.44 -25.09 6.53
N VAL A 117 14.22 -25.46 6.13
CA VAL A 117 13.96 -25.79 4.72
C VAL A 117 14.16 -24.58 3.80
N ALA A 118 13.73 -23.38 4.24
CA ALA A 118 13.95 -22.15 3.50
C ALA A 118 15.44 -21.80 3.31
N GLU A 119 16.27 -22.09 4.32
CA GLU A 119 17.73 -21.98 4.24
C GLU A 119 18.30 -22.96 3.22
N PHE A 120 17.94 -24.24 3.34
CA PHE A 120 18.33 -25.26 2.37
C PHE A 120 17.98 -24.89 0.92
N MET A 121 16.76 -24.37 0.68
CA MET A 121 16.32 -23.93 -0.65
C MET A 121 17.15 -22.77 -1.19
N SER A 122 17.47 -21.78 -0.34
CA SER A 122 18.29 -20.64 -0.72
C SER A 122 19.72 -21.06 -1.03
N ASP A 123 20.32 -21.89 -0.18
CA ASP A 123 21.68 -22.40 -0.36
C ASP A 123 21.77 -23.27 -1.62
N PHE A 124 20.75 -24.08 -1.90
CA PHE A 124 20.67 -24.87 -3.12
C PHE A 124 20.64 -23.98 -4.36
N ALA A 125 19.84 -22.91 -4.33
CA ALA A 125 19.72 -22.01 -5.45
C ALA A 125 21.00 -21.18 -5.67
N ASP A 126 21.65 -20.73 -4.61
CA ASP A 126 22.95 -20.05 -4.68
C ASP A 126 24.04 -20.97 -5.24
N LEU A 127 24.03 -22.25 -4.87
CA LEU A 127 24.93 -23.27 -5.42
C LEU A 127 24.69 -23.48 -6.93
N VAL A 128 23.42 -23.55 -7.36
CA VAL A 128 23.07 -23.73 -8.78
C VAL A 128 23.56 -22.55 -9.61
N ASP A 129 23.45 -21.32 -9.10
CA ASP A 129 23.96 -20.13 -9.78
C ASP A 129 25.50 -20.06 -9.77
N SER A 130 26.18 -20.81 -8.88
CA SER A 130 27.64 -20.90 -8.85
C SER A 130 28.22 -21.95 -9.81
N ILE A 131 27.40 -22.68 -10.57
CA ILE A 131 27.88 -23.72 -11.48
C ILE A 131 28.50 -23.07 -12.72
N GLU A 132 29.80 -23.26 -12.90
CA GLU A 132 30.55 -22.77 -14.06
C GLU A 132 30.51 -23.80 -15.22
N PRO A 133 29.94 -23.46 -16.40
CA PRO A 133 29.88 -24.36 -17.55
C PRO A 133 31.24 -24.92 -17.98
N GLU A 134 32.30 -24.11 -17.90
CA GLU A 134 33.67 -24.50 -18.23
C GLU A 134 34.20 -25.58 -17.29
N ALA A 135 33.91 -25.47 -16.00
CA ALA A 135 34.30 -26.46 -15.01
C ALA A 135 33.58 -27.78 -15.27
N VAL A 136 32.27 -27.72 -15.54
CA VAL A 136 31.47 -28.90 -15.90
C VAL A 136 32.00 -29.59 -17.16
N LEU A 137 32.27 -28.82 -18.21
CA LEU A 137 32.80 -29.35 -19.47
C LEU A 137 34.14 -30.07 -19.26
N ARG A 138 35.05 -29.46 -18.49
CA ARG A 138 36.35 -30.05 -18.16
C ARG A 138 36.17 -31.37 -17.40
N ASP A 139 35.32 -31.39 -16.39
CA ASP A 139 35.14 -32.55 -15.51
C ASP A 139 34.50 -33.72 -16.28
N VAL A 140 33.49 -33.45 -17.13
CA VAL A 140 32.86 -34.46 -18.00
C VAL A 140 33.86 -35.01 -19.03
N ASN A 141 34.63 -34.14 -19.68
CA ASN A 141 35.60 -34.58 -20.69
C ASN A 141 36.76 -35.37 -20.07
N ALA A 142 37.17 -35.06 -18.84
CA ALA A 142 38.19 -35.83 -18.13
C ALA A 142 37.79 -37.31 -18.00
N ASP A 143 36.54 -37.59 -17.62
CA ASP A 143 36.02 -38.96 -17.53
C ASP A 143 35.84 -39.62 -18.91
N ARG A 144 35.35 -38.87 -19.91
CA ARG A 144 35.16 -39.39 -21.27
C ARG A 144 36.47 -39.81 -21.93
N VAL A 145 37.55 -39.06 -21.73
CA VAL A 145 38.88 -39.39 -22.26
C VAL A 145 39.36 -40.72 -21.69
N ILE A 146 39.16 -40.96 -20.39
CA ILE A 146 39.50 -42.23 -19.73
C ILE A 146 38.65 -43.38 -20.31
N ALA A 147 37.35 -43.15 -20.49
CA ALA A 147 36.41 -44.14 -21.01
C ALA A 147 36.52 -44.39 -22.53
N GLY A 148 37.32 -43.59 -23.26
CA GLY A 148 37.47 -43.67 -24.72
C GLY A 148 36.27 -43.16 -25.51
N PHE A 149 35.41 -42.32 -24.91
CA PHE A 149 34.30 -41.66 -25.59
C PHE A 149 34.73 -40.33 -26.22
N PRO A 150 34.07 -39.88 -27.31
CA PRO A 150 34.34 -38.56 -27.87
C PRO A 150 34.06 -37.43 -26.87
N GLU A 151 35.02 -36.52 -26.74
CA GLU A 151 34.88 -35.30 -25.96
C GLU A 151 33.72 -34.43 -26.46
N VAL A 152 33.04 -33.76 -25.53
CA VAL A 152 32.10 -32.68 -25.81
C VAL A 152 32.91 -31.46 -26.23
N ARG A 153 32.60 -30.90 -27.41
CA ARG A 153 33.35 -29.77 -27.98
C ARG A 153 32.59 -28.44 -27.94
N GLY A 154 31.26 -28.50 -27.83
CA GLY A 154 30.39 -27.31 -27.81
C GLY A 154 30.00 -26.95 -26.38
N MET A 155 30.27 -25.72 -25.97
CA MET A 155 29.81 -25.18 -24.68
C MET A 155 28.28 -25.07 -24.65
N ASP A 156 27.68 -24.76 -25.80
CA ASP A 156 26.24 -24.67 -26.01
C ASP A 156 25.50 -25.95 -25.60
N LEU A 157 26.11 -27.12 -25.81
CA LEU A 157 25.54 -28.40 -25.38
C LEU A 157 25.51 -28.56 -23.86
N VAL A 158 26.52 -28.04 -23.17
CA VAL A 158 26.58 -28.05 -21.70
C VAL A 158 25.60 -27.03 -21.14
N GLU A 159 25.51 -25.84 -21.72
CA GLU A 159 24.54 -24.82 -21.32
C GLU A 159 23.08 -25.29 -21.51
N GLU A 160 22.78 -25.94 -22.65
CA GLU A 160 21.46 -26.55 -22.92
C GLU A 160 21.11 -27.57 -21.82
N GLU A 161 22.03 -28.47 -21.49
CA GLU A 161 21.79 -29.49 -20.46
C GLU A 161 21.75 -28.90 -19.04
N LEU A 162 22.53 -27.86 -18.74
CA LEU A 162 22.43 -27.13 -17.45
C LEU A 162 21.05 -26.47 -17.30
N ALA A 163 20.46 -25.96 -18.40
CA ALA A 163 19.10 -25.46 -18.38
C ALA A 163 18.07 -26.56 -18.07
N GLU A 164 18.24 -27.77 -18.64
CA GLU A 164 17.40 -28.93 -18.29
C GLU A 164 17.60 -29.40 -16.84
N ARG A 165 18.85 -29.38 -16.33
CA ARG A 165 19.14 -29.66 -14.92
C ARG A 165 18.43 -28.67 -14.00
N ARG A 166 18.47 -27.38 -14.30
CA ARG A 166 17.75 -26.34 -13.53
C ARG A 166 16.25 -26.61 -13.45
N ARG A 167 15.62 -27.07 -14.55
CA ARG A 167 14.21 -27.48 -14.55
C ARG A 167 13.95 -28.66 -13.62
N THR A 168 14.88 -29.61 -13.56
CA THR A 168 14.82 -30.76 -12.65
C THR A 168 14.93 -30.32 -11.19
N TYR A 169 15.89 -29.44 -10.87
CA TYR A 169 16.06 -28.90 -9.53
C TYR A 169 14.83 -28.12 -9.06
N ARG A 170 14.25 -27.32 -9.95
CA ARG A 170 13.01 -26.60 -9.68
C ARG A 170 11.86 -27.55 -9.35
N LEU A 171 11.74 -28.65 -10.10
CA LEU A 171 10.73 -29.66 -9.85
C LEU A 171 10.94 -30.37 -8.50
N ALA A 172 12.19 -30.66 -8.12
CA ALA A 172 12.51 -31.24 -6.81
C ALA A 172 12.10 -30.32 -5.66
N LEU A 173 12.45 -29.02 -5.75
CA LEU A 173 12.04 -28.01 -4.77
C LEU A 173 10.52 -27.84 -4.72
N LYS A 174 9.86 -27.86 -5.87
CA LYS A 174 8.40 -27.79 -5.95
C LYS A 174 7.76 -29.00 -5.26
N ASN A 175 8.21 -30.21 -5.56
CA ASN A 175 7.68 -31.43 -4.93
C ASN A 175 7.89 -31.43 -3.41
N LEU A 176 9.04 -30.91 -2.95
CA LEU A 176 9.29 -30.69 -1.52
C LEU A 176 8.27 -29.74 -0.91
N LEU A 177 7.99 -28.60 -1.53
CA LEU A 177 6.96 -27.66 -1.08
C LEU A 177 5.56 -28.29 -1.08
N ASP A 178 5.19 -29.00 -2.15
CA ASP A 178 3.89 -29.67 -2.31
C ASP A 178 3.64 -30.75 -1.24
N SER A 179 4.70 -31.32 -0.67
CA SER A 179 4.60 -32.29 0.43
C SER A 179 4.18 -31.66 1.76
N MET A 180 4.25 -30.33 1.88
CA MET A 180 3.96 -29.60 3.10
C MET A 180 2.48 -29.22 3.21
N TYR A 181 1.99 -29.05 4.44
CA TYR A 181 0.69 -28.41 4.66
C TYR A 181 0.74 -26.92 4.25
N PRO A 182 -0.39 -26.32 3.80
CA PRO A 182 -0.38 -25.02 3.11
C PRO A 182 0.31 -23.88 3.87
N THR A 183 0.11 -23.76 5.18
CA THR A 183 0.72 -22.67 5.96
C THR A 183 2.23 -22.80 6.07
N ARG A 184 2.77 -24.01 6.22
CA ARG A 184 4.23 -24.24 6.20
C ARG A 184 4.82 -24.02 4.81
N LEU A 185 4.13 -24.46 3.76
CA LEU A 185 4.53 -24.19 2.38
C LEU A 185 4.73 -22.68 2.16
N ILE A 186 3.74 -21.87 2.50
CA ILE A 186 3.80 -20.41 2.34
C ILE A 186 4.93 -19.80 3.17
N ASP A 187 5.10 -20.24 4.42
CA ASP A 187 6.15 -19.73 5.31
C ASP A 187 7.55 -20.09 4.80
N THR A 188 7.73 -21.33 4.33
CA THR A 188 8.98 -21.81 3.72
C THR A 188 9.28 -21.07 2.43
N MET A 189 8.31 -20.94 1.53
CA MET A 189 8.46 -20.21 0.27
C MET A 189 8.82 -18.74 0.51
N THR A 190 8.12 -18.08 1.43
CA THR A 190 8.40 -16.70 1.83
C THR A 190 9.79 -16.57 2.42
N GLY A 191 10.19 -17.49 3.30
CA GLY A 191 11.53 -17.51 3.91
C GLY A 191 12.64 -17.66 2.87
N ALA A 192 12.48 -18.57 1.91
CA ALA A 192 13.45 -18.83 0.86
C ALA A 192 13.64 -17.60 -0.03
N VAL A 193 12.54 -16.98 -0.47
CA VAL A 193 12.58 -15.75 -1.29
C VAL A 193 13.21 -14.59 -0.51
N LYS A 194 12.85 -14.40 0.77
CA LYS A 194 13.47 -13.37 1.62
C LYS A 194 14.98 -13.53 1.72
N ARG A 195 15.46 -14.76 1.90
CA ARG A 195 16.89 -15.05 2.01
C ARG A 195 17.63 -14.79 0.70
N ALA A 196 17.13 -15.35 -0.40
CA ALA A 196 17.74 -15.24 -1.73
C ALA A 196 17.80 -13.78 -2.22
N THR A 197 16.79 -12.97 -1.91
CA THR A 197 16.66 -11.59 -2.40
C THR A 197 17.09 -10.52 -1.38
N ARG A 198 17.48 -10.90 -0.16
CA ARG A 198 17.64 -9.99 0.99
C ARG A 198 16.41 -9.10 1.22
N ASN A 199 15.23 -9.70 1.30
CA ASN A 199 13.92 -9.01 1.41
C ASN A 199 13.60 -8.08 0.21
N GLY A 200 13.98 -8.51 -0.99
CA GLY A 200 13.73 -7.78 -2.23
C GLY A 200 14.75 -6.67 -2.56
N GLU A 201 15.85 -6.58 -1.82
CA GLU A 201 16.91 -5.57 -2.02
C GLU A 201 17.99 -5.99 -3.03
N LYS A 202 18.03 -7.27 -3.39
CA LYS A 202 18.90 -7.83 -4.43
C LYS A 202 18.07 -8.77 -5.30
N GLN A 203 18.40 -8.84 -6.59
CA GLN A 203 17.87 -9.88 -7.47
C GLN A 203 18.13 -11.28 -6.89
N GLY A 204 17.11 -12.13 -6.95
CA GLY A 204 17.18 -13.50 -6.45
C GLY A 204 17.96 -14.40 -7.40
N SER A 205 18.23 -15.63 -6.96
CA SER A 205 18.76 -16.66 -7.84
C SER A 205 17.72 -17.10 -8.86
N THR A 206 18.19 -17.49 -10.05
CA THR A 206 17.29 -17.85 -11.18
C THR A 206 16.33 -18.97 -10.78
N LEU A 207 16.83 -19.95 -10.01
CA LEU A 207 16.04 -21.08 -9.54
C LEU A 207 14.89 -20.68 -8.61
N ILE A 208 15.11 -19.69 -7.72
CA ILE A 208 14.07 -19.18 -6.82
C ILE A 208 13.06 -18.33 -7.58
N GLU A 209 13.51 -17.52 -8.54
CA GLU A 209 12.61 -16.75 -9.41
C GLU A 209 11.66 -17.68 -10.21
N ASP A 210 12.20 -18.71 -10.87
CA ASP A 210 11.40 -19.70 -11.60
C ASP A 210 10.42 -20.46 -10.70
N LEU A 211 10.79 -20.68 -9.43
CA LEU A 211 9.94 -21.33 -8.42
C LEU A 211 8.81 -20.39 -7.96
N VAL A 212 9.08 -19.09 -7.78
CA VAL A 212 8.05 -18.09 -7.50
C VAL A 212 7.04 -17.99 -8.64
N ASP A 213 7.51 -17.97 -9.89
CA ASP A 213 6.63 -17.90 -11.05
C ASP A 213 5.71 -19.15 -11.11
N SER A 214 6.23 -20.33 -10.74
CA SER A 214 5.41 -21.56 -10.63
C SER A 214 4.40 -21.47 -9.49
N TYR A 215 4.82 -20.96 -8.34
CA TYR A 215 3.94 -20.72 -7.18
C TYR A 215 2.81 -19.73 -7.50
N GLU A 216 3.12 -18.63 -8.20
CA GLU A 216 2.14 -17.61 -8.58
C GLU A 216 0.99 -18.20 -9.41
N VAL A 217 1.31 -19.07 -10.38
CA VAL A 217 0.31 -19.77 -11.19
C VAL A 217 -0.62 -20.63 -10.32
N GLU A 218 -0.09 -21.33 -9.32
CA GLU A 218 -0.87 -22.22 -8.48
C GLU A 218 -1.78 -21.48 -7.49
N VAL A 219 -1.31 -20.37 -6.93
CA VAL A 219 -2.10 -19.59 -5.97
C VAL A 219 -3.04 -18.60 -6.64
N GLN A 220 -2.94 -18.41 -7.97
CA GLN A 220 -3.74 -17.45 -8.73
C GLN A 220 -5.24 -17.58 -8.44
N GLY A 221 -5.78 -18.81 -8.42
CA GLY A 221 -7.21 -19.05 -8.14
C GLY A 221 -7.63 -18.60 -6.75
N PHE A 222 -6.79 -18.82 -5.73
CA PHE A 222 -7.03 -18.34 -4.37
C PHE A 222 -6.98 -16.81 -4.30
N LEU A 223 -5.94 -16.20 -4.89
CA LEU A 223 -5.75 -14.75 -4.87
C LEU A 223 -6.91 -14.00 -5.55
N HIS A 224 -7.46 -14.52 -6.65
CA HIS A 224 -8.62 -13.94 -7.33
C HIS A 224 -9.89 -14.05 -6.47
N LYS A 225 -10.15 -15.24 -5.93
CA LYS A 225 -11.32 -15.46 -5.07
C LYS A 225 -11.30 -14.55 -3.82
N GLU A 226 -10.16 -14.42 -3.17
CA GLU A 226 -10.03 -13.55 -2.01
C GLU A 226 -10.03 -12.06 -2.40
N LEU A 227 -9.57 -11.70 -3.59
CA LEU A 227 -9.76 -10.35 -4.13
C LEU A 227 -11.25 -10.01 -4.29
N ASP A 228 -12.07 -10.92 -4.81
CA ASP A 228 -13.53 -10.73 -4.92
C ASP A 228 -14.18 -10.57 -3.54
N ASN A 229 -13.73 -11.34 -2.54
CA ASN A 229 -14.16 -11.20 -1.14
C ASN A 229 -13.79 -9.81 -0.58
N ILE A 230 -12.57 -9.34 -0.83
CA ILE A 230 -12.10 -8.00 -0.45
C ILE A 230 -13.00 -6.95 -1.09
N THR A 231 -13.22 -7.00 -2.40
CA THR A 231 -14.10 -6.05 -3.11
C THR A 231 -15.52 -6.04 -2.53
N THR A 232 -16.07 -7.20 -2.21
CA THR A 232 -17.40 -7.31 -1.58
C THR A 232 -17.42 -6.61 -0.21
N LEU A 233 -16.40 -6.81 0.61
CA LEU A 233 -16.30 -6.19 1.94
C LEU A 233 -16.06 -4.68 1.86
N LEU A 234 -15.29 -4.21 0.87
CA LEU A 234 -15.11 -2.78 0.61
C LEU A 234 -16.43 -2.11 0.25
N ASN A 235 -17.25 -2.74 -0.59
CA ASN A 235 -18.57 -2.21 -0.96
C ASN A 235 -19.53 -2.21 0.24
N ALA A 236 -19.55 -3.30 1.03
CA ALA A 236 -20.33 -3.33 2.26
C ALA A 236 -19.92 -2.22 3.24
N ALA A 237 -18.62 -1.93 3.37
CA ALA A 237 -18.13 -0.83 4.19
C ALA A 237 -18.67 0.53 3.69
N ARG A 238 -18.67 0.79 2.37
CA ARG A 238 -19.28 2.01 1.82
C ARG A 238 -20.75 2.15 2.18
N GLU A 239 -21.53 1.07 2.08
CA GLU A 239 -22.97 1.09 2.39
C GLU A 239 -23.27 1.38 3.86
N MET A 240 -22.41 0.95 4.78
CA MET A 240 -22.60 1.20 6.22
C MET A 240 -21.98 2.52 6.69
N ALA A 241 -21.12 3.15 5.90
CA ALA A 241 -20.44 4.38 6.27
C ALA A 241 -21.38 5.51 6.73
N PRO A 242 -22.57 5.73 6.12
CA PRO A 242 -23.54 6.72 6.61
C PRO A 242 -24.08 6.46 8.02
N LEU A 243 -23.98 5.22 8.53
CA LEU A 243 -24.43 4.83 9.87
C LEU A 243 -23.39 5.13 10.96
N GLY A 244 -22.22 5.64 10.58
CA GLY A 244 -21.13 6.02 11.48
C GLY A 244 -20.09 4.92 11.74
N GLU A 245 -18.98 5.31 12.35
CA GLU A 245 -17.78 4.46 12.52
C GLU A 245 -18.07 3.15 13.30
N THR A 246 -18.98 3.17 14.27
CA THR A 246 -19.35 1.98 15.06
C THR A 246 -19.98 0.88 14.19
N ALA A 247 -20.74 1.26 13.13
CA ALA A 247 -21.35 0.29 12.23
C ALA A 247 -20.31 -0.46 11.37
N LEU A 248 -19.12 0.11 11.18
CA LEU A 248 -18.05 -0.46 10.37
C LEU A 248 -17.17 -1.46 11.12
N VAL A 249 -17.24 -1.53 12.45
CA VAL A 249 -16.31 -2.30 13.29
C VAL A 249 -16.20 -3.76 12.84
N LEU A 250 -17.34 -4.44 12.65
CA LEU A 250 -17.36 -5.86 12.28
C LEU A 250 -16.84 -6.09 10.85
N THR A 251 -17.25 -5.24 9.91
CA THR A 251 -16.84 -5.36 8.51
C THR A 251 -15.37 -5.03 8.32
N THR A 252 -14.86 -4.05 9.06
CA THR A 252 -13.43 -3.71 9.10
C THR A 252 -12.61 -4.86 9.64
N ALA A 253 -13.01 -5.47 10.76
CA ALA A 253 -12.31 -6.63 11.32
C ALA A 253 -12.29 -7.83 10.35
N LYS A 254 -13.40 -8.06 9.64
CA LYS A 254 -13.48 -9.10 8.62
C LYS A 254 -12.59 -8.78 7.41
N LEU A 255 -12.59 -7.53 6.95
CA LEU A 255 -11.74 -7.04 5.87
C LEU A 255 -10.26 -7.21 6.22
N GLU A 256 -9.83 -6.75 7.40
CA GLU A 256 -8.45 -6.93 7.89
C GLU A 256 -8.05 -8.41 7.90
N THR A 257 -8.95 -9.30 8.35
CA THR A 257 -8.69 -10.75 8.38
C THR A 257 -8.49 -11.32 6.98
N VAL A 258 -9.34 -10.95 6.02
CA VAL A 258 -9.23 -11.42 4.63
C VAL A 258 -7.97 -10.88 3.97
N VAL A 259 -7.67 -9.59 4.15
CA VAL A 259 -6.47 -8.94 3.60
C VAL A 259 -5.20 -9.55 4.16
N ARG A 260 -5.12 -9.83 5.47
CA ARG A 260 -3.95 -10.52 6.08
C ARG A 260 -3.72 -11.90 5.46
N LYS A 261 -4.78 -12.67 5.22
CA LYS A 261 -4.68 -13.98 4.56
C LYS A 261 -4.22 -13.85 3.11
N TRP A 262 -4.79 -12.89 2.38
CA TRP A 262 -4.44 -12.60 1.00
C TRP A 262 -2.96 -12.22 0.88
N VAL A 263 -2.51 -11.26 1.69
CA VAL A 263 -1.13 -10.77 1.70
C VAL A 263 -0.16 -11.88 2.06
N ARG A 264 -0.46 -12.72 3.06
CA ARG A 264 0.41 -13.84 3.42
C ARG A 264 0.69 -14.77 2.24
N VAL A 265 -0.32 -15.07 1.41
CA VAL A 265 -0.16 -15.90 0.21
C VAL A 265 0.57 -15.14 -0.90
N ALA A 266 0.32 -13.83 -1.06
CA ALA A 266 0.95 -13.00 -2.08
C ALA A 266 2.39 -12.57 -1.74
N GLN A 267 2.81 -12.64 -0.48
CA GLN A 267 4.10 -12.11 0.00
C GLN A 267 5.33 -12.63 -0.77
N PRO A 268 5.51 -13.93 -1.05
CA PRO A 268 6.67 -14.38 -1.83
C PRO A 268 6.70 -13.76 -3.25
N ILE A 269 5.53 -13.55 -3.86
CA ILE A 269 5.39 -12.90 -5.17
C ILE A 269 5.74 -11.41 -5.07
N GLN A 270 5.28 -10.73 -4.02
CA GLN A 270 5.60 -9.32 -3.77
C GLN A 270 7.10 -9.08 -3.61
N ILE A 271 7.78 -9.92 -2.83
CA ILE A 271 9.22 -9.81 -2.58
C ILE A 271 10.02 -10.08 -3.86
N SER A 272 9.63 -11.09 -4.64
CA SER A 272 10.25 -11.39 -5.94
C SER A 272 9.99 -10.30 -6.98
N ALA A 273 8.81 -9.68 -7.00
CA ALA A 273 8.54 -8.55 -7.88
C ALA A 273 9.45 -7.36 -7.51
N LYS A 274 9.56 -7.06 -6.21
CA LYS A 274 10.44 -6.00 -5.67
C LYS A 274 11.90 -6.23 -6.05
N SER A 275 12.42 -7.45 -5.91
CA SER A 275 13.81 -7.78 -6.28
C SER A 275 14.10 -7.57 -7.77
N ARG A 276 13.08 -7.69 -8.62
CA ARG A 276 13.14 -7.44 -10.07
C ARG A 276 12.89 -5.98 -10.44
N GLY A 277 12.70 -5.07 -9.47
CA GLY A 277 12.37 -3.66 -9.71
C GLY A 277 10.97 -3.45 -10.27
N THR A 278 10.06 -4.40 -10.06
CA THR A 278 8.66 -4.36 -10.52
C THR A 278 7.70 -4.42 -9.33
N ALA A 279 6.40 -4.34 -9.57
CA ALA A 279 5.38 -4.50 -8.54
C ALA A 279 4.33 -5.53 -8.98
N HIS A 280 3.88 -6.37 -8.05
CA HIS A 280 2.82 -7.33 -8.32
C HIS A 280 1.47 -6.60 -8.54
N PRO A 281 0.87 -6.68 -9.75
CA PRO A 281 -0.29 -5.85 -10.10
C PRO A 281 -1.51 -6.06 -9.19
N MET A 282 -1.82 -7.30 -8.82
CA MET A 282 -2.95 -7.57 -7.91
C MET A 282 -2.72 -6.98 -6.52
N SER A 283 -1.48 -7.04 -6.01
CA SER A 283 -1.14 -6.44 -4.71
C SER A 283 -1.29 -4.93 -4.73
N MET A 284 -0.85 -4.27 -5.81
CA MET A 284 -1.05 -2.83 -6.00
C MET A 284 -2.54 -2.47 -6.03
N LYS A 285 -3.37 -3.27 -6.71
CA LYS A 285 -4.82 -3.07 -6.74
C LYS A 285 -5.44 -3.15 -5.35
N VAL A 286 -5.18 -4.23 -4.60
CA VAL A 286 -5.71 -4.41 -3.23
C VAL A 286 -5.31 -3.25 -2.32
N GLY A 287 -4.03 -2.87 -2.33
CA GLY A 287 -3.53 -1.76 -1.51
C GLY A 287 -4.18 -0.41 -1.87
N ASN A 288 -4.30 -0.11 -3.17
CA ASN A 288 -4.96 1.11 -3.64
C ASN A 288 -6.46 1.13 -3.30
N ASP A 289 -7.17 0.01 -3.46
CA ASP A 289 -8.61 -0.07 -3.17
C ASP A 289 -8.90 0.18 -1.67
N LEU A 290 -8.06 -0.37 -0.78
CA LEU A 290 -8.13 -0.14 0.67
C LEU A 290 -7.78 1.30 1.06
N ARG A 291 -6.74 1.87 0.44
CA ARG A 291 -6.37 3.28 0.63
C ARG A 291 -7.52 4.20 0.20
N ASN A 292 -8.08 3.95 -0.99
CA ASN A 292 -9.16 4.75 -1.55
C ASN A 292 -10.41 4.73 -0.66
N LEU A 293 -10.81 3.55 -0.16
CA LEU A 293 -11.91 3.47 0.82
C LEU A 293 -11.62 4.31 2.05
N SER A 294 -10.40 4.25 2.58
CA SER A 294 -10.05 4.96 3.81
C SER A 294 -10.08 6.48 3.65
N VAL A 295 -9.58 6.97 2.50
CA VAL A 295 -9.65 8.38 2.13
C VAL A 295 -11.10 8.81 1.94
N GLU A 296 -11.92 8.00 1.27
CA GLU A 296 -13.36 8.24 1.04
C GLU A 296 -14.14 8.35 2.38
N LEU A 297 -13.91 7.40 3.30
CA LEU A 297 -14.55 7.39 4.63
C LEU A 297 -14.17 8.62 5.46
N ASN A 298 -12.90 9.03 5.41
CA ASN A 298 -12.46 10.23 6.10
C ASN A 298 -13.07 11.50 5.50
N ASN A 299 -13.01 11.66 4.18
CA ASN A 299 -13.43 12.89 3.51
C ASN A 299 -14.95 13.06 3.56
N THR A 300 -15.71 11.97 3.48
CA THR A 300 -17.18 12.01 3.43
C THR A 300 -17.82 11.93 4.82
N HIS A 301 -17.24 11.14 5.74
CA HIS A 301 -17.86 10.82 7.03
C HIS A 301 -17.03 11.25 8.24
N GLY A 302 -15.88 11.90 8.04
CA GLY A 302 -15.03 12.39 9.14
C GLY A 302 -14.34 11.30 9.95
N MET A 303 -14.25 10.07 9.42
CA MET A 303 -13.72 8.89 10.13
C MET A 303 -12.18 8.86 10.19
N ARG A 304 -11.58 9.85 10.85
CA ARG A 304 -10.11 10.01 10.91
C ARG A 304 -9.38 8.88 11.62
N ASN A 305 -9.95 8.37 12.72
CA ASN A 305 -9.32 7.29 13.47
C ASN A 305 -9.26 6.01 12.64
N HIS A 306 -10.34 5.73 11.89
CA HIS A 306 -10.37 4.67 10.89
C HIS A 306 -9.29 4.84 9.82
N LEU A 307 -9.15 6.03 9.22
CA LEU A 307 -8.12 6.31 8.21
C LEU A 307 -6.69 6.09 8.77
N ARG A 308 -6.39 6.61 9.96
CA ARG A 308 -5.07 6.43 10.60
C ARG A 308 -4.75 4.94 10.82
N ARG A 309 -5.71 4.19 11.37
CA ARG A 309 -5.57 2.74 11.58
C ARG A 309 -5.36 1.99 10.26
N MET A 310 -6.10 2.35 9.20
CA MET A 310 -5.93 1.68 7.92
C MET A 310 -4.59 2.00 7.27
N ILE A 311 -4.07 3.22 7.39
CA ILE A 311 -2.73 3.57 6.89
C ILE A 311 -1.67 2.72 7.60
N GLU A 312 -1.72 2.61 8.94
CA GLU A 312 -0.79 1.76 9.69
C GLU A 312 -0.88 0.29 9.27
N PHE A 313 -2.11 -0.23 9.12
CA PHE A 313 -2.37 -1.58 8.64
C PHE A 313 -1.80 -1.83 7.23
N LEU A 314 -1.97 -0.88 6.31
CA LEU A 314 -1.45 -0.98 4.95
C LEU A 314 0.09 -0.91 4.91
N ARG A 315 0.71 -0.06 5.74
CA ARG A 315 2.17 0.01 5.88
C ARG A 315 2.76 -1.29 6.42
N GLU A 316 2.07 -1.93 7.36
CA GLU A 316 2.47 -3.23 7.91
C GLU A 316 2.44 -4.32 6.83
N LEU A 317 1.35 -4.40 6.07
CA LEU A 317 1.09 -5.52 5.17
C LEU A 317 1.66 -5.40 3.76
N PHE A 318 1.93 -4.18 3.29
CA PHE A 318 2.38 -3.93 1.93
C PHE A 318 3.76 -3.25 1.89
N ALA A 319 4.61 -3.51 2.89
CA ALA A 319 5.94 -2.93 3.01
C ALA A 319 6.83 -3.16 1.76
N GLU A 320 6.53 -4.20 0.99
CA GLU A 320 7.21 -4.55 -0.26
C GLU A 320 6.78 -3.70 -1.47
N LEU A 321 5.69 -2.92 -1.38
CA LEU A 321 5.16 -2.09 -2.45
C LEU A 321 5.63 -0.63 -2.33
N THR A 322 6.81 -0.32 -2.86
CA THR A 322 7.45 1.00 -2.73
C THR A 322 6.54 2.18 -3.08
N HIS A 323 5.88 2.14 -4.24
CA HIS A 323 4.98 3.22 -4.67
C HIS A 323 3.78 3.40 -3.74
N LEU A 324 3.23 2.32 -3.19
CA LEU A 324 2.15 2.44 -2.21
C LEU A 324 2.67 3.04 -0.89
N MET A 325 3.89 2.68 -0.46
CA MET A 325 4.49 3.24 0.76
C MET A 325 4.71 4.74 0.65
N GLU A 326 5.13 5.25 -0.52
CA GLU A 326 5.26 6.68 -0.78
C GLU A 326 3.90 7.40 -0.64
N LEU A 327 2.85 6.87 -1.27
CA LEU A 327 1.50 7.42 -1.15
C LEU A 327 0.98 7.43 0.30
N LEU A 328 1.20 6.35 1.06
CA LEU A 328 0.78 6.28 2.46
C LEU A 328 1.57 7.23 3.36
N GLU A 329 2.84 7.53 3.01
CA GLU A 329 3.61 8.54 3.72
C GLU A 329 3.06 9.95 3.47
N GLU A 330 2.69 10.26 2.23
CA GLU A 330 2.01 11.52 1.88
C GLU A 330 0.68 11.67 2.61
N ASP A 331 -0.14 10.61 2.64
CA ASP A 331 -1.42 10.60 3.36
C ASP A 331 -1.21 10.84 4.86
N SER A 332 -0.23 10.15 5.45
CA SER A 332 0.12 10.33 6.86
C SER A 332 0.55 11.76 7.18
N LYS A 333 1.30 12.41 6.29
CA LYS A 333 1.70 13.82 6.44
C LYS A 333 0.50 14.76 6.32
N ALA A 334 -0.39 14.52 5.35
CA ALA A 334 -1.60 15.31 5.18
C ALA A 334 -2.51 15.26 6.42
N ILE A 335 -2.67 14.07 7.01
CA ILE A 335 -3.42 13.89 8.27
C ILE A 335 -2.73 14.61 9.43
N GLY A 336 -1.41 14.45 9.58
CA GLY A 336 -0.66 15.13 10.64
C GLY A 336 -0.76 16.65 10.56
N ALA A 337 -0.63 17.22 9.36
CA ALA A 337 -0.78 18.65 9.13
C ALA A 337 -2.21 19.14 9.46
N PHE A 338 -3.23 18.31 9.17
CA PHE A 338 -4.62 18.57 9.53
C PHE A 338 -4.84 18.55 11.06
N ASP A 339 -4.24 17.58 11.76
CA ASP A 339 -4.30 17.46 13.22
C ASP A 339 -3.59 18.66 13.89
N GLU A 340 -2.43 19.10 13.38
CA GLU A 340 -1.71 20.29 13.87
C GLU A 340 -2.45 21.62 13.62
N THR A 341 -3.27 21.69 12.56
CA THR A 341 -4.10 22.86 12.28
C THR A 341 -5.36 22.93 13.15
N ASN A 342 -5.87 21.77 13.59
CA ASN A 342 -7.08 21.63 14.41
C ASN A 342 -6.84 21.27 15.88
N ASP A 343 -5.60 21.37 16.38
CA ASP A 343 -5.27 21.21 17.81
C ASP A 343 -6.10 22.18 18.70
N PRO A 344 -6.96 21.67 19.60
CA PRO A 344 -7.76 22.47 20.52
C PRO A 344 -6.93 23.37 21.44
N HIS A 345 -5.65 23.05 21.69
CA HIS A 345 -4.80 23.87 22.55
C HIS A 345 -4.26 25.12 21.85
N ARG A 346 -4.37 25.21 20.51
CA ARG A 346 -4.02 26.42 19.75
C ARG A 346 -5.11 27.47 19.72
N ILE A 347 -6.37 27.18 20.07
CA ILE A 347 -7.37 28.26 20.19
C ILE A 347 -7.18 29.11 21.45
N ASN A 348 -6.34 28.67 22.39
CA ASN A 348 -6.07 29.41 23.61
C ASN A 348 -5.49 30.80 23.34
N PHE A 349 -6.26 31.81 23.72
CA PHE A 349 -5.84 33.20 23.69
C PHE A 349 -6.43 33.93 24.90
N ARG A 350 -5.65 34.80 25.54
CA ARG A 350 -6.12 35.69 26.60
C ARG A 350 -5.44 37.05 26.48
N ALA A 351 -6.22 38.11 26.57
CA ALA A 351 -5.74 39.48 26.61
C ALA A 351 -6.56 40.30 27.62
N LYS A 352 -5.90 41.21 28.35
CA LYS A 352 -6.57 42.17 29.23
C LYS A 352 -6.81 43.47 28.46
N ILE A 353 -8.08 43.77 28.20
CA ILE A 353 -8.52 44.93 27.41
C ILE A 353 -8.97 46.06 28.34
N GLY A 354 -8.43 47.26 28.17
CA GLY A 354 -8.83 48.47 28.90
C GLY A 354 -7.76 49.07 29.82
N PHE A 355 -8.10 50.18 30.47
CA PHE A 355 -7.19 50.90 31.37
C PHE A 355 -6.87 50.09 32.64
N PRO A 356 -5.72 50.31 33.31
CA PRO A 356 -5.26 49.49 34.43
C PRO A 356 -6.28 49.26 35.58
N MET A 357 -7.18 50.21 35.85
CA MET A 357 -8.25 50.07 36.87
C MET A 357 -9.57 49.47 36.35
N PHE A 358 -9.73 49.24 35.04
CA PHE A 358 -10.96 48.72 34.41
C PHE A 358 -10.61 47.70 33.30
N ARG A 359 -9.74 46.74 33.59
CA ARG A 359 -9.36 45.68 32.64
C ARG A 359 -10.46 44.62 32.57
N ARG A 360 -10.91 44.32 31.36
CA ARG A 360 -11.77 43.17 31.04
C ARG A 360 -10.93 42.08 30.38
N GLU A 361 -11.18 40.83 30.72
CA GLU A 361 -10.52 39.72 30.04
C GLU A 361 -11.27 39.39 28.75
N LEU A 362 -10.55 39.38 27.64
CA LEU A 362 -10.97 38.77 26.39
C LEU A 362 -10.19 37.46 26.26
N GLY A 363 -10.88 36.35 26.10
CA GLY A 363 -10.22 35.08 25.86
C GLY A 363 -11.04 34.13 25.02
N ILE A 364 -10.37 33.13 24.47
CA ILE A 364 -11.00 31.99 23.82
C ILE A 364 -10.17 30.75 24.15
N SER A 365 -10.86 29.66 24.46
CA SER A 365 -10.29 28.35 24.82
C SER A 365 -11.33 27.27 24.48
N PRO A 366 -11.02 25.96 24.63
CA PRO A 366 -11.98 24.89 24.40
C PRO A 366 -13.28 25.03 25.20
N GLU A 367 -13.22 25.68 26.38
CA GLU A 367 -14.38 25.91 27.24
C GLU A 367 -15.31 27.03 26.73
N GLY A 368 -14.86 27.89 25.81
CA GLY A 368 -15.67 28.98 25.27
C GLY A 368 -14.93 30.30 25.04
N VAL A 369 -15.68 31.29 24.57
CA VAL A 369 -15.25 32.68 24.47
C VAL A 369 -15.57 33.42 25.77
N VAL A 370 -14.56 34.02 26.37
CA VAL A 370 -14.66 34.81 27.61
C VAL A 370 -14.67 36.30 27.28
N TRP A 371 -15.68 37.02 27.77
CA TRP A 371 -15.72 38.48 27.72
C TRP A 371 -16.52 39.05 28.88
N ASN A 372 -15.98 40.10 29.52
CA ASN A 372 -16.67 40.84 30.58
C ASN A 372 -17.16 39.97 31.77
N GLY A 373 -16.45 38.88 32.07
CA GLY A 373 -16.80 37.95 33.15
C GLY A 373 -17.82 36.88 32.77
N GLU A 374 -18.32 36.89 31.54
CA GLU A 374 -19.20 35.86 30.99
C GLU A 374 -18.40 34.91 30.08
N THR A 375 -18.83 33.64 30.01
CA THR A 375 -18.26 32.61 29.15
C THR A 375 -19.34 32.06 28.23
N PHE A 376 -19.08 32.08 26.93
CA PHE A 376 -19.93 31.55 25.88
C PHE A 376 -19.33 30.23 25.39
N PRO A 377 -19.90 29.07 25.73
CA PRO A 377 -19.43 27.79 25.19
C PRO A 377 -19.39 27.82 23.67
N LEU A 378 -18.35 27.21 23.07
CA LEU A 378 -18.14 27.32 21.61
C LEU A 378 -19.34 26.79 20.83
N GLU A 379 -19.94 25.69 21.28
CA GLU A 379 -21.11 25.08 20.64
C GLU A 379 -22.40 25.93 20.69
N THR A 380 -22.50 26.91 21.60
CA THR A 380 -23.72 27.73 21.72
C THR A 380 -23.68 28.97 20.83
N ILE A 381 -22.51 29.35 20.32
CA ILE A 381 -22.34 30.55 19.50
C ILE A 381 -22.96 30.30 18.13
N THR A 382 -24.04 31.00 17.82
CA THR A 382 -24.80 30.86 16.56
C THR A 382 -24.52 31.99 15.56
N ARG A 383 -23.96 33.10 16.03
CA ARG A 383 -23.71 34.28 15.22
C ARG A 383 -22.45 35.01 15.63
N VAL A 384 -21.75 35.52 14.63
CA VAL A 384 -20.49 36.27 14.77
C VAL A 384 -20.49 37.47 13.81
N ARG A 385 -19.79 38.54 14.16
CA ARG A 385 -19.54 39.69 13.27
C ARG A 385 -18.18 40.29 13.56
N CYS A 386 -17.45 40.68 12.52
CA CYS A 386 -16.10 41.22 12.66
C CYS A 386 -15.86 42.28 11.59
N GLY A 387 -15.46 43.49 11.99
CA GLY A 387 -15.15 44.53 11.02
C GLY A 387 -14.55 45.78 11.66
N GLU A 388 -14.03 46.65 10.79
CA GLU A 388 -13.47 47.94 11.18
C GLU A 388 -14.55 49.03 11.18
N MET A 389 -14.57 49.85 12.22
CA MET A 389 -15.36 51.07 12.28
C MET A 389 -14.43 52.26 12.43
N ARG A 390 -14.44 53.17 11.45
CA ARG A 390 -13.81 54.48 11.56
C ARG A 390 -14.71 55.38 12.38
N HIS A 391 -14.20 55.92 13.50
CA HIS A 391 -14.94 56.92 14.27
C HIS A 391 -14.62 58.32 13.73
N ALA A 392 -15.64 59.07 13.30
CA ALA A 392 -15.50 60.49 12.97
C ALA A 392 -16.47 61.33 13.80
N PRO A 393 -15.95 61.99 14.83
CA PRO A 393 -16.22 63.40 15.05
C PRO A 393 -14.88 64.14 15.05
N VAL A 394 -14.66 64.99 14.04
CA VAL A 394 -13.57 65.98 13.95
C VAL A 394 -12.16 65.46 14.32
N GLY A 395 -11.46 64.91 13.32
CA GLY A 395 -9.99 65.07 13.22
C GLY A 395 -9.06 64.01 13.81
N THR A 396 -9.51 62.91 14.41
CA THR A 396 -8.58 61.94 15.06
C THR A 396 -8.32 60.63 14.31
N GLY A 397 -9.14 60.24 13.34
CA GLY A 397 -8.86 59.09 12.44
C GLY A 397 -8.74 57.71 13.12
N VAL A 398 -9.24 57.53 14.34
CA VAL A 398 -9.07 56.29 15.10
C VAL A 398 -9.96 55.16 14.54
N ILE A 399 -9.33 54.05 14.16
CA ILE A 399 -9.98 52.81 13.75
C ILE A 399 -10.28 51.98 15.00
N ARG A 400 -11.52 51.45 15.11
CA ARG A 400 -11.89 50.44 16.10
C ARG A 400 -12.22 49.13 15.41
N TYR A 401 -11.65 48.04 15.90
CA TYR A 401 -12.03 46.69 15.50
C TYR A 401 -13.22 46.24 16.35
N ILE A 402 -14.34 45.95 15.70
CA ILE A 402 -15.58 45.51 16.36
C ILE A 402 -15.74 44.02 16.10
N ILE A 403 -15.79 43.25 17.18
CA ILE A 403 -16.00 41.80 17.15
C ILE A 403 -17.22 41.50 18.00
N GLY A 404 -18.25 40.92 17.41
CA GLY A 404 -19.43 40.45 18.13
C GLY A 404 -19.60 38.95 17.98
N PHE A 405 -20.15 38.33 19.01
CA PHE A 405 -20.56 36.93 19.04
C PHE A 405 -21.81 36.80 19.91
N GLY A 406 -22.65 35.80 19.64
CA GLY A 406 -23.87 35.58 20.41
C GLY A 406 -24.45 34.18 20.22
N ASP A 407 -25.25 33.77 21.20
CA ASP A 407 -26.03 32.54 21.22
C ASP A 407 -27.53 32.86 21.05
N ASN A 408 -28.41 31.88 21.16
CA ASN A 408 -29.85 32.12 20.97
C ASN A 408 -30.48 33.07 22.02
N PHE A 409 -29.79 33.39 23.13
CA PHE A 409 -30.36 34.14 24.26
C PHE A 409 -29.69 35.50 24.48
N SER A 410 -28.44 35.67 24.05
CA SER A 410 -27.61 36.82 24.38
C SER A 410 -26.59 37.13 23.29
N GLU A 411 -26.07 38.36 23.30
CA GLU A 411 -24.99 38.78 22.41
C GLU A 411 -24.01 39.70 23.12
N GLN A 412 -22.75 39.65 22.70
CA GLN A 412 -21.69 40.51 23.18
C GLN A 412 -21.02 41.23 22.01
N THR A 413 -20.48 42.41 22.30
CA THR A 413 -19.67 43.18 21.35
C THR A 413 -18.42 43.72 22.02
N VAL A 414 -17.28 43.31 21.49
CA VAL A 414 -15.94 43.71 21.87
C VAL A 414 -15.47 44.83 20.95
N LYS A 415 -14.91 45.90 21.53
CA LYS A 415 -14.31 47.02 20.79
C LYS A 415 -12.82 47.06 21.12
N LEU A 416 -11.98 46.81 20.13
CA LEU A 416 -10.53 46.79 20.26
C LEU A 416 -9.89 47.97 19.52
N PHE A 417 -8.83 48.50 20.10
CA PHE A 417 -7.97 49.53 19.48
C PHE A 417 -6.68 48.92 18.93
N ASP A 418 -6.24 47.79 19.49
CA ASP A 418 -5.03 47.08 19.07
C ASP A 418 -5.38 46.09 17.97
N GLN A 419 -4.84 46.32 16.78
CA GLN A 419 -5.02 45.46 15.62
C GLN A 419 -4.42 44.06 15.84
N ALA A 420 -3.25 43.95 16.47
CA ALA A 420 -2.60 42.67 16.66
C ALA A 420 -3.42 41.76 17.58
N VAL A 421 -4.02 42.33 18.63
CA VAL A 421 -4.96 41.62 19.52
C VAL A 421 -6.21 41.21 18.76
N ALA A 422 -6.75 42.09 17.90
CA ALA A 422 -7.94 41.80 17.10
C ALA A 422 -7.68 40.68 16.09
N ASP A 423 -6.59 40.75 15.34
CA ASP A 423 -6.23 39.77 14.30
C ASP A 423 -6.04 38.38 14.90
N VAL A 424 -5.28 38.28 16.01
CA VAL A 424 -5.07 36.99 16.69
C VAL A 424 -6.39 36.44 17.21
N PHE A 425 -7.23 37.27 17.84
CA PHE A 425 -8.52 36.80 18.36
C PHE A 425 -9.48 36.38 17.24
N ILE A 426 -9.58 37.14 16.15
CA ILE A 426 -10.41 36.80 14.98
C ILE A 426 -9.93 35.49 14.35
N GLU A 427 -8.61 35.29 14.24
CA GLU A 427 -8.04 34.03 13.74
C GLU A 427 -8.46 32.84 14.62
N ARG A 428 -8.38 32.96 15.95
CA ARG A 428 -8.79 31.89 16.86
C ARG A 428 -10.31 31.66 16.82
N LEU A 429 -11.10 32.73 16.79
CA LEU A 429 -12.56 32.66 16.66
C LEU A 429 -12.99 31.99 15.35
N TRP A 430 -12.27 32.26 14.26
CA TRP A 430 -12.53 31.63 12.97
C TRP A 430 -12.38 30.11 13.05
N ARG A 431 -11.28 29.65 13.63
CA ARG A 431 -10.99 28.22 13.81
C ARG A 431 -11.98 27.54 14.77
N ALA A 432 -12.32 28.21 15.87
CA ALA A 432 -13.13 27.63 16.93
C ALA A 432 -14.63 27.59 16.61
N VAL A 433 -15.16 28.56 15.85
CA VAL A 433 -16.60 28.78 15.69
C VAL A 433 -17.00 28.94 14.23
N CYS A 434 -16.33 29.82 13.47
CA CYS A 434 -16.80 30.22 12.14
C CYS A 434 -16.86 29.05 11.14
N VAL A 435 -15.93 28.11 11.20
CA VAL A 435 -15.92 26.92 10.32
C VAL A 435 -17.17 26.05 10.55
N GLY A 436 -17.57 25.85 11.81
CA GLY A 436 -18.80 25.13 12.15
C GLY A 436 -20.04 25.83 11.61
N LEU A 437 -20.14 27.14 11.85
CA LEU A 437 -21.27 27.95 11.35
C LEU A 437 -21.37 27.98 9.81
N ILE A 438 -20.25 27.94 9.10
CA ILE A 438 -20.24 27.81 7.64
C ILE A 438 -20.82 26.45 7.22
N SER A 439 -20.39 25.37 7.88
CA SER A 439 -20.91 24.02 7.63
C SER A 439 -22.42 23.95 7.87
N ASP A 440 -22.90 24.53 8.97
CA ASP A 440 -24.33 24.56 9.30
C ASP A 440 -25.14 25.36 8.26
N MET A 441 -24.63 26.53 7.86
CA MET A 441 -25.28 27.38 6.85
C MET A 441 -25.39 26.67 5.49
N ILE A 442 -24.33 25.98 5.07
CA ILE A 442 -24.32 25.20 3.83
C ILE A 442 -25.28 24.01 3.90
N SER A 443 -25.30 23.28 5.03
CA SER A 443 -26.23 22.18 5.24
C SER A 443 -27.69 22.66 5.19
N ALA A 444 -27.98 23.79 5.82
CA ALA A 444 -29.31 24.41 5.80
C ALA A 444 -29.71 24.88 4.39
N LEU A 445 -28.78 25.47 3.63
CA LEU A 445 -29.00 25.85 2.23
C LEU A 445 -29.34 24.62 1.37
N ALA A 446 -28.57 23.54 1.49
CA ALA A 446 -28.82 22.29 0.76
C ALA A 446 -30.21 21.68 1.06
N GLN A 447 -30.75 21.95 2.25
CA GLN A 447 -32.10 21.54 2.68
C GLN A 447 -33.21 22.52 2.24
N GLY A 448 -32.86 23.58 1.51
CA GLY A 448 -33.81 24.58 0.99
C GLY A 448 -34.06 25.77 1.91
N THR A 449 -33.26 25.95 2.96
CA THR A 449 -33.37 27.11 3.86
C THR A 449 -32.79 28.36 3.19
N SER A 450 -33.50 29.49 3.27
CA SER A 450 -33.00 30.78 2.81
C SER A 450 -32.46 31.63 3.96
N PHE A 451 -31.38 32.37 3.73
CA PHE A 451 -30.80 33.30 4.71
C PHE A 451 -31.01 34.76 4.28
N HIS A 452 -31.18 35.66 5.24
CA HIS A 452 -31.43 37.08 4.98
C HIS A 452 -30.35 37.96 5.61
N PHE A 453 -29.77 38.83 4.79
CA PHE A 453 -28.72 39.77 5.19
C PHE A 453 -29.06 41.15 4.63
N GLU A 454 -29.65 42.02 5.44
CA GLU A 454 -30.10 43.36 5.04
C GLU A 454 -31.01 43.33 3.80
N ASN A 455 -30.54 43.74 2.62
CA ASN A 455 -31.30 43.70 1.37
C ASN A 455 -30.98 42.50 0.47
N ILE A 456 -30.24 41.52 1.00
CA ILE A 456 -29.83 40.29 0.32
C ILE A 456 -30.64 39.12 0.88
N THR A 457 -31.20 38.29 0.01
CA THR A 457 -31.74 36.97 0.39
C THR A 457 -30.99 35.89 -0.38
N ILE A 458 -30.42 34.94 0.35
CA ILE A 458 -29.54 33.89 -0.14
C ILE A 458 -30.30 32.57 -0.15
N GLU A 459 -30.28 31.88 -1.28
CA GLU A 459 -30.77 30.53 -1.50
C GLU A 459 -29.61 29.67 -2.02
N ASP A 460 -29.78 28.34 -2.06
CA ASP A 460 -28.69 27.46 -2.48
C ASP A 460 -28.29 27.70 -3.94
N ASP A 461 -29.27 27.88 -4.83
CA ASP A 461 -29.09 28.03 -6.28
C ASP A 461 -29.15 29.48 -6.78
N ALA A 462 -29.49 30.45 -5.92
CA ALA A 462 -29.67 31.84 -6.34
C ALA A 462 -29.50 32.85 -5.19
N VAL A 463 -29.37 34.13 -5.58
CA VAL A 463 -29.48 35.29 -4.69
C VAL A 463 -30.60 36.21 -5.15
N THR A 464 -31.43 36.68 -4.22
CA THR A 464 -32.43 37.71 -4.48
C THR A 464 -31.92 39.07 -3.99
N LEU A 465 -31.76 40.00 -4.93
CA LEU A 465 -31.23 41.34 -4.75
C LEU A 465 -32.30 42.41 -5.00
N VAL A 466 -32.02 43.64 -4.61
CA VAL A 466 -32.91 44.79 -4.87
C VAL A 466 -32.47 45.50 -6.13
N ARG A 467 -33.42 45.81 -7.01
CA ARG A 467 -33.23 46.71 -8.15
C ARG A 467 -33.63 48.12 -7.74
N GLU A 468 -32.70 49.06 -7.88
CA GLU A 468 -32.98 50.49 -7.68
C GLU A 468 -33.60 51.08 -8.95
N ASN A 469 -34.83 51.59 -8.82
CA ASN A 469 -35.55 52.27 -9.90
C ASN A 469 -35.55 53.79 -9.65
N PHE A 470 -35.17 54.58 -10.65
CA PHE A 470 -35.07 56.05 -10.51
C PHE A 470 -36.42 56.76 -10.27
N PHE A 471 -37.55 56.14 -10.64
CA PHE A 471 -38.89 56.74 -10.54
C PHE A 471 -40.00 55.74 -10.15
N GLY A 472 -39.67 54.62 -9.49
CA GLY A 472 -40.64 53.58 -9.13
C GLY A 472 -40.29 52.84 -7.84
N LEU A 473 -41.20 51.97 -7.38
CA LEU A 473 -40.93 51.07 -6.24
C LEU A 473 -39.79 50.10 -6.60
N ASN A 474 -38.90 49.86 -5.66
CA ASN A 474 -37.83 48.88 -5.82
C ASN A 474 -38.44 47.46 -5.94
N ASP A 475 -38.05 46.74 -6.98
CA ASP A 475 -38.41 45.34 -7.21
C ASP A 475 -37.27 44.40 -6.79
N ARG A 476 -37.62 43.16 -6.43
CA ARG A 476 -36.66 42.12 -6.04
C ARG A 476 -36.36 41.23 -7.25
N VAL A 477 -35.09 41.00 -7.52
CA VAL A 477 -34.61 40.23 -8.68
C VAL A 477 -33.84 39.02 -8.18
N ARG A 478 -34.30 37.82 -8.54
CA ARG A 478 -33.59 36.56 -8.31
C ARG A 478 -32.56 36.36 -9.41
N VAL A 479 -31.30 36.13 -9.03
CA VAL A 479 -30.13 36.03 -9.91
C VAL A 479 -29.39 34.73 -9.59
N GLY A 480 -29.04 33.94 -10.61
CA GLY A 480 -28.21 32.74 -10.45
C GLY A 480 -26.76 33.08 -10.13
N TRP A 481 -26.04 32.18 -9.46
CA TRP A 481 -24.66 32.42 -9.03
C TRP A 481 -23.67 32.66 -10.17
N ASP A 482 -23.96 32.15 -11.36
CA ASP A 482 -23.19 32.34 -12.59
C ASP A 482 -23.22 33.78 -13.14
N GLU A 483 -24.23 34.57 -12.74
CA GLU A 483 -24.39 35.96 -13.16
C GLU A 483 -24.01 36.99 -12.09
N VAL A 484 -23.41 36.54 -10.97
CA VAL A 484 -23.14 37.37 -9.78
C VAL A 484 -21.68 37.80 -9.70
N GLY A 485 -21.47 39.07 -9.34
CA GLY A 485 -20.18 39.64 -8.97
C GLY A 485 -20.19 40.14 -7.53
N VAL A 486 -19.03 40.06 -6.86
CA VAL A 486 -18.87 40.45 -5.45
C VAL A 486 -17.73 41.44 -5.24
N GLY A 487 -17.88 42.31 -4.25
CA GLY A 487 -16.90 43.34 -3.90
C GLY A 487 -16.94 43.72 -2.43
N ARG A 488 -16.07 44.65 -2.04
CA ARG A 488 -16.06 45.27 -0.72
C ARG A 488 -16.02 46.77 -0.88
N LYS A 489 -16.83 47.50 -0.11
CA LYS A 489 -16.77 48.95 -0.04
C LYS A 489 -17.27 49.43 1.31
N ASP A 490 -16.59 50.42 1.89
CA ASP A 490 -16.99 51.13 3.10
C ASP A 490 -17.35 50.21 4.30
N GLY A 491 -16.63 49.09 4.46
CA GLY A 491 -16.88 48.14 5.56
C GLY A 491 -18.11 47.24 5.34
N CYS A 492 -18.58 47.12 4.10
CA CYS A 492 -19.69 46.25 3.74
C CYS A 492 -19.32 45.30 2.59
N PHE A 493 -19.90 44.10 2.64
CA PHE A 493 -19.90 43.14 1.54
C PHE A 493 -20.88 43.60 0.48
N LEU A 494 -20.45 43.64 -0.78
CA LEU A 494 -21.27 44.01 -1.92
C LEU A 494 -21.48 42.80 -2.82
N ILE A 495 -22.71 42.62 -3.29
CA ILE A 495 -23.09 41.58 -4.23
C ILE A 495 -24.02 42.19 -5.29
N GLY A 496 -23.82 41.86 -6.56
CA GLY A 496 -24.58 42.45 -7.66
C GLY A 496 -24.56 41.58 -8.91
N GLN A 497 -25.45 41.88 -9.86
CA GLN A 497 -25.45 41.18 -11.15
C GLN A 497 -24.32 41.74 -12.04
N SER A 498 -23.46 40.86 -12.58
CA SER A 498 -22.19 41.20 -13.25
C SER A 498 -22.31 42.16 -14.45
N ASN A 499 -23.52 42.38 -14.97
CA ASN A 499 -23.80 43.25 -16.12
C ASN A 499 -24.88 44.33 -15.87
N LYS A 500 -25.37 44.50 -14.63
CA LYS A 500 -26.41 45.49 -14.29
C LYS A 500 -26.10 46.20 -12.98
N SER A 501 -25.62 47.44 -13.07
CA SER A 501 -25.22 48.23 -11.89
C SER A 501 -26.38 48.60 -10.95
N ASN A 502 -27.62 48.54 -11.42
CA ASN A 502 -28.82 48.87 -10.64
C ASN A 502 -29.41 47.68 -9.86
N VAL A 503 -28.89 46.46 -10.01
CA VAL A 503 -29.31 45.28 -9.24
C VAL A 503 -28.20 44.90 -8.27
N ARG A 504 -28.37 45.25 -6.99
CA ARG A 504 -27.32 45.10 -5.98
C ARG A 504 -27.89 44.85 -4.58
N GLY A 505 -27.04 44.29 -3.73
CA GLY A 505 -27.26 44.17 -2.31
C GLY A 505 -25.97 44.47 -1.56
N SER A 506 -26.11 44.87 -0.31
CA SER A 506 -25.00 45.16 0.59
C SER A 506 -25.34 44.70 1.98
N ALA A 507 -24.37 44.15 2.70
CA ALA A 507 -24.48 43.87 4.11
C ALA A 507 -23.20 44.28 4.84
N CYS A 508 -23.34 45.00 5.95
CA CYS A 508 -22.19 45.59 6.63
C CYS A 508 -21.61 44.66 7.70
N TYR A 509 -20.29 44.49 7.70
CA TYR A 509 -19.60 43.48 8.54
C TYR A 509 -19.74 43.73 10.05
N VAL A 510 -20.06 44.98 10.44
CA VAL A 510 -20.14 45.42 11.83
C VAL A 510 -21.58 45.44 12.35
N SER A 511 -22.58 45.73 11.51
CA SER A 511 -23.99 45.80 11.93
C SER A 511 -24.71 44.48 11.73
N THR A 512 -24.32 43.69 10.73
CA THR A 512 -25.04 42.49 10.31
C THR A 512 -24.26 41.22 10.64
N TRP A 513 -24.96 40.25 11.21
CA TRP A 513 -24.40 38.98 11.65
C TRP A 513 -23.99 38.10 10.46
N ASN A 514 -22.92 37.32 10.63
CA ASN A 514 -22.47 36.28 9.72
C ASN A 514 -22.10 36.73 8.30
N VAL A 515 -21.98 38.04 8.03
CA VAL A 515 -21.67 38.57 6.69
C VAL A 515 -20.34 38.06 6.15
N HIS A 516 -19.32 37.95 6.99
CA HIS A 516 -18.01 37.42 6.61
C HIS A 516 -18.05 35.92 6.30
N LEU A 517 -18.94 35.16 6.95
CA LEU A 517 -19.18 33.75 6.64
C LEU A 517 -19.87 33.62 5.28
N LEU A 518 -20.91 34.44 5.04
CA LEU A 518 -21.60 34.52 3.76
C LEU A 518 -20.61 34.84 2.62
N GLU A 519 -19.81 35.89 2.79
CA GLU A 519 -18.83 36.28 1.78
C GLU A 519 -17.86 35.14 1.45
N HIS A 520 -17.41 34.39 2.47
CA HIS A 520 -16.52 33.25 2.28
C HIS A 520 -17.17 32.16 1.41
N ILE A 521 -18.41 31.79 1.72
CA ILE A 521 -19.18 30.78 0.97
C ILE A 521 -19.37 31.23 -0.48
N VAL A 522 -19.85 32.46 -0.69
CA VAL A 522 -20.13 33.00 -2.04
C VAL A 522 -18.85 33.10 -2.86
N ARG A 523 -17.74 33.59 -2.29
CA ARG A 523 -16.46 33.66 -3.01
C ARG A 523 -15.92 32.29 -3.38
N SER A 524 -16.08 31.29 -2.51
CA SER A 524 -15.69 29.91 -2.80
C SER A 524 -16.48 29.36 -3.99
N CYS A 525 -17.81 29.54 -3.98
CA CYS A 525 -18.71 29.17 -5.08
C CYS A 525 -18.29 29.82 -6.41
N LEU A 526 -18.09 31.14 -6.44
CA LEU A 526 -17.70 31.87 -7.66
C LEU A 526 -16.34 31.44 -8.20
N THR A 527 -15.37 31.19 -7.33
CA THR A 527 -14.02 30.74 -7.71
C THR A 527 -14.07 29.35 -8.37
N ARG A 528 -14.93 28.47 -7.85
CA ARG A 528 -15.14 27.11 -8.36
C ARG A 528 -16.17 27.02 -9.49
N ARG A 529 -16.85 28.13 -9.82
CA ARG A 529 -17.97 28.21 -10.78
C ARG A 529 -19.11 27.23 -10.44
N CYS A 530 -19.44 27.11 -9.14
CA CYS A 530 -20.56 26.27 -8.71
C CYS A 530 -21.90 26.91 -9.08
N LEU A 531 -22.90 26.08 -9.38
CA LEU A 531 -24.29 26.51 -9.59
C LEU A 531 -25.10 26.52 -8.28
N LYS A 532 -24.60 25.86 -7.23
CA LYS A 532 -25.16 25.84 -5.89
C LYS A 532 -24.09 26.18 -4.85
N LEU A 533 -24.46 26.91 -3.80
CA LEU A 533 -23.54 27.21 -2.69
C LEU A 533 -23.13 25.93 -1.95
N SER A 534 -24.01 24.94 -1.84
CA SER A 534 -23.75 23.67 -1.18
C SER A 534 -22.69 22.80 -1.86
N ASP A 535 -22.43 23.02 -3.15
CA ASP A 535 -21.37 22.34 -3.89
C ASP A 535 -19.98 22.97 -3.66
N SER A 536 -19.91 24.12 -2.99
CA SER A 536 -18.63 24.84 -2.76
C SER A 536 -17.66 24.12 -1.81
N ILE A 537 -18.12 23.12 -1.05
CA ILE A 537 -17.31 22.30 -0.12
C ILE A 537 -17.14 20.85 -0.62
N ARG A 538 -17.93 20.37 -1.58
CA ARG A 538 -17.77 19.05 -2.19
C ARG A 538 -16.63 19.09 -3.21
N GLY A 539 -15.41 18.84 -2.76
CA GLY A 539 -14.21 18.70 -3.59
C GLY A 539 -13.34 17.58 -3.06
#